data_AF-A0AA38CFG1-F1
#
_entry.id   AF-A0AA38CFG1-F1
#
_cell.length_a   1.000
_cell.length_b   1.000
_cell.length_c   1.000
_cell.angle_alpha   90.00
_cell.angle_beta   90.00
_cell.angle_gamma   90.00
#
_symmetry.space_group_name_H-M   'P 1'
#
loop_
_entity.id
_entity.type
_entity.pdbx_description
1 polymer ?
#
loop_
_entity_poly.entity_id
_entity_poly.type
_entity_poly.pdbx_seq_one_letter_code
_entity_poly.pdbx_strand_id
1 'polypeptide(L)'
;RERRNLQESEGVYVFNVPEREDLDRPTARLIKDFSHIESNFEKEIGSQSGIIPGSRENPLYNALWVAQGLLRKGSTRNVEKRILLFTNNDDPFGNADPVAKADMRRTTIQRGKDAQDLGISIELFPLSRPGEEFNVSIFYA
;
A
#
# COMPACT_ATOMS: atom_id res chain seq x y z
N ARG A 1 7.93 10.39 10.09
CA ARG A 1 8.04 9.04 10.70
C ARG A 1 8.95 8.20 9.82
N GLU A 2 9.78 7.34 10.42
CA GLU A 2 10.89 6.67 9.73
C GLU A 2 10.47 5.94 8.46
N ARG A 3 11.21 6.20 7.38
CA ARG A 3 11.12 5.48 6.11
C ARG A 3 11.64 4.05 6.36
N ARG A 4 10.75 3.06 6.32
CA ARG A 4 11.14 1.64 6.38
C ARG A 4 10.55 0.91 5.19
N ASN A 5 11.10 1.18 4.01
CA ASN A 5 10.83 0.40 2.82
C ASN A 5 12.07 0.37 1.91
N LEU A 6 12.18 -0.67 1.07
CA LEU A 6 13.35 -0.93 0.24
C LEU A 6 13.62 0.17 -0.82
N GLN A 7 12.62 1.00 -1.10
CA GLN A 7 12.66 2.02 -2.14
C GLN A 7 12.75 3.44 -1.57
N GLU A 8 12.86 3.57 -0.23
CA GLU A 8 12.86 4.84 0.50
C GLU A 8 11.66 5.76 0.17
N SER A 9 10.58 5.19 -0.36
CA SER A 9 9.40 5.92 -0.82
C SER A 9 8.69 6.61 0.34
N GLU A 10 8.34 7.87 0.15
CA GLU A 10 7.59 8.65 1.14
C GLU A 10 6.15 8.12 1.29
N GLY A 11 5.63 8.23 2.51
CA GLY A 11 4.28 7.79 2.86
C GLY A 11 4.08 6.27 2.92
N VAL A 12 5.12 5.46 2.71
CA VAL A 12 5.03 3.99 2.76
C VAL A 12 5.84 3.42 3.91
N TYR A 13 5.16 2.66 4.75
CA TYR A 13 5.75 1.91 5.85
C TYR A 13 5.58 0.41 5.61
N VAL A 14 6.65 -0.36 5.78
CA VAL A 14 6.59 -1.83 5.74
C VAL A 14 6.69 -2.35 7.17
N PHE A 15 5.64 -3.05 7.61
CA PHE A 15 5.66 -3.79 8.85
C PHE A 15 6.13 -5.22 8.58
N ASN A 16 7.27 -5.59 9.17
CA ASN A 16 7.80 -6.96 9.14
C ASN A 16 8.60 -7.22 10.44
N VAL A 17 9.02 -8.46 10.64
CA VAL A 17 9.96 -8.81 11.72
C VAL A 17 11.27 -8.01 11.51
N PRO A 18 11.79 -7.28 12.53
CA PRO A 18 12.93 -6.37 12.36
C PRO A 18 14.20 -7.00 11.76
N GLU A 19 14.41 -8.29 12.01
CA GLU A 19 15.58 -9.03 11.53
C GLU A 19 15.38 -9.64 10.13
N ARG A 20 14.26 -9.35 9.44
CA ARG A 20 13.95 -9.88 8.10
C ARG A 20 13.80 -8.78 7.06
N GLU A 21 14.63 -8.86 6.01
CA GLU A 21 14.51 -7.98 4.85
C GLU A 21 13.45 -8.42 3.83
N ASP A 22 13.10 -9.71 3.84
CA ASP A 22 12.22 -10.33 2.84
C ASP A 22 10.90 -10.83 3.48
N LEU A 23 9.89 -11.03 2.62
CA LEU A 23 8.66 -11.71 3.02
C LEU A 23 8.94 -13.20 3.24
N ASP A 24 8.44 -13.73 4.35
CA ASP A 24 8.63 -15.14 4.73
C ASP A 24 7.42 -15.61 5.57
N ARG A 25 7.42 -16.89 5.94
CA ARG A 25 6.37 -17.53 6.74
C ARG A 25 6.13 -16.77 8.05
N PRO A 26 4.86 -16.65 8.50
CA PRO A 26 4.54 -16.06 9.79
C PRO A 26 5.28 -16.75 10.94
N THR A 27 5.72 -15.97 11.93
CA THR A 27 6.34 -16.47 13.16
C THR A 27 5.49 -16.08 14.37
N ALA A 28 5.66 -16.78 15.48
CA ALA A 28 5.00 -16.42 16.73
C ALA A 28 5.33 -14.99 17.17
N ARG A 29 6.57 -14.54 16.91
CA ARG A 29 6.98 -13.16 17.16
C ARG A 29 6.24 -12.16 16.28
N LEU A 30 6.14 -12.42 14.97
CA LEU A 30 5.36 -11.56 14.06
C LEU A 30 3.90 -11.42 14.52
N ILE A 31 3.27 -12.53 14.91
CA ILE A 31 1.89 -12.54 15.40
C ILE A 31 1.76 -11.73 16.69
N LYS A 32 2.68 -11.94 17.65
CA LYS A 32 2.71 -11.20 18.91
C LYS A 32 2.91 -9.70 18.68
N ASP A 33 3.89 -9.32 17.89
CA ASP A 33 4.22 -7.92 17.61
C ASP A 33 3.05 -7.23 16.87
N PHE A 34 2.44 -7.92 15.90
CA PHE A 34 1.25 -7.44 15.19
C PHE A 34 0.04 -7.27 16.12
N SER A 35 -0.16 -8.15 17.11
CA SER A 35 -1.26 -8.02 18.08
C SER A 35 -1.19 -6.77 18.95
N HIS A 36 -0.01 -6.13 19.03
CA HIS A 36 0.21 -4.89 19.75
C HIS A 36 0.28 -3.67 18.83
N ILE A 37 0.06 -3.83 17.52
CA ILE A 37 0.23 -2.74 16.54
C ILE A 37 -0.74 -1.60 16.80
N GLU A 38 -1.98 -1.88 17.19
CA GLU A 38 -3.01 -0.87 17.45
C GLU A 38 -2.56 0.13 18.52
N SER A 39 -1.98 -0.37 19.61
CA SER A 39 -1.47 0.44 20.72
C SER A 39 -0.36 1.43 20.31
N ASN A 40 0.35 1.12 19.22
CA ASN A 40 1.51 1.88 18.74
C ASN A 40 1.29 2.52 17.36
N PHE A 41 0.17 2.24 16.67
CA PHE A 41 -0.09 2.70 15.31
C PHE A 41 -0.03 4.23 15.26
N GLU A 42 -0.80 4.89 16.12
CA GLU A 42 -0.80 6.34 16.17
C GLU A 42 0.52 6.96 16.56
N LYS A 43 1.45 6.26 17.22
CA LYS A 43 2.72 6.83 17.72
C LYS A 43 3.91 6.53 16.80
N GLU A 44 3.98 5.29 16.33
CA GLU A 44 5.15 4.70 15.69
C GLU A 44 4.84 4.22 14.26
N ILE A 45 3.62 3.76 13.98
CA ILE A 45 3.27 3.06 12.74
C ILE A 45 2.08 3.72 12.05
N GLY A 46 2.33 4.54 11.03
CA GLY A 46 1.28 5.19 10.24
C GLY A 46 1.57 6.67 10.03
N SER A 47 0.94 7.26 9.02
CA SER A 47 1.01 8.70 8.76
C SER A 47 -0.31 9.33 9.21
N GLN A 48 -0.25 10.35 10.07
CA GLN A 48 -1.40 11.23 10.33
C GLN A 48 -1.61 12.26 9.21
N SER A 49 -0.61 12.41 8.34
CA SER A 49 -0.73 13.17 7.11
C SER A 49 -1.28 12.23 6.04
N GLY A 50 -2.57 12.38 5.71
CA GLY A 50 -3.09 11.87 4.44
C GLY A 50 -2.41 12.59 3.26
N ILE A 51 -2.94 12.43 2.04
CA ILE A 51 -2.48 13.28 0.92
C ILE A 51 -2.80 14.73 1.27
N ILE A 52 -1.75 15.48 1.60
CA ILE A 52 -1.85 16.90 1.91
C ILE A 52 -2.27 17.59 0.61
N PRO A 53 -3.33 18.44 0.62
CA PRO A 53 -3.72 19.21 -0.55
C PRO A 53 -2.52 19.96 -1.13
N GLY A 54 -2.24 19.78 -2.43
CA GLY A 54 -1.08 20.36 -3.11
C GLY A 54 0.22 19.54 -3.02
N SER A 55 0.25 18.44 -2.26
CA SER A 55 1.37 17.49 -2.30
C SER A 55 1.34 16.71 -3.61
N ARG A 56 2.52 16.53 -4.22
CA ARG A 56 2.73 15.62 -5.35
C ARG A 56 2.99 14.18 -4.91
N GLU A 57 2.97 13.92 -3.61
CA GLU A 57 3.13 12.57 -3.08
C GLU A 57 1.92 11.72 -3.47
N ASN A 58 2.19 10.61 -4.14
CA ASN A 58 1.20 9.61 -4.47
C ASN A 58 1.49 8.39 -3.56
N PRO A 59 0.83 8.26 -2.40
CA PRO A 59 1.13 7.16 -1.48
C PRO A 59 0.72 5.80 -2.07
N LEU A 60 -0.31 5.76 -2.93
CA LEU A 60 -0.80 4.51 -3.51
C LEU A 60 0.14 3.93 -4.57
N TYR A 61 0.68 4.73 -5.50
CA TYR A 61 1.69 4.18 -6.43
C TYR A 61 2.94 3.71 -5.68
N ASN A 62 3.40 4.49 -4.68
CA ASN A 62 4.56 4.13 -3.89
C ASN A 62 4.32 2.81 -3.17
N ALA A 63 3.15 2.62 -2.57
CA ALA A 63 2.80 1.38 -1.89
C ALA A 63 2.80 0.17 -2.84
N LEU A 64 2.22 0.31 -4.05
CA LEU A 64 2.25 -0.75 -5.06
C LEU A 64 3.68 -1.09 -5.50
N TRP A 65 4.53 -0.07 -5.71
CA TRP A 65 5.91 -0.25 -6.12
C TRP A 65 6.75 -0.96 -5.04
N VAL A 66 6.56 -0.56 -3.78
CA VAL A 66 7.20 -1.20 -2.62
C VAL A 66 6.75 -2.66 -2.49
N ALA A 67 5.44 -2.91 -2.55
CA ALA A 67 4.87 -4.25 -2.45
C ALA A 67 5.35 -5.17 -3.58
N GLN A 68 5.41 -4.66 -4.81
CA GLN A 68 5.97 -5.36 -5.96
C GLN A 68 7.44 -5.74 -5.72
N GLY A 69 8.25 -4.83 -5.17
CA GLY A 69 9.64 -5.11 -4.81
C GLY A 69 9.75 -6.22 -3.75
N LEU A 70 8.94 -6.15 -2.70
CA LEU A 70 8.90 -7.16 -1.63
C LEU A 70 8.49 -8.54 -2.15
N LEU A 71 7.50 -8.63 -3.03
CA LEU A 71 7.05 -9.90 -3.61
C LEU A 71 8.03 -10.48 -4.64
N ARG A 72 8.96 -9.67 -5.16
CA ARG A 72 10.04 -10.14 -6.02
C ARG A 72 11.26 -10.61 -5.23
N LYS A 73 11.58 -9.96 -4.12
CA LYS A 73 12.68 -10.31 -3.22
C LYS A 73 12.28 -11.50 -2.32
N GLY A 74 13.17 -12.46 -2.07
CA GLY A 74 12.90 -13.61 -1.19
C GLY A 74 11.91 -14.68 -1.68
N SER A 75 11.14 -14.44 -2.75
CA SER A 75 10.20 -15.43 -3.29
C SER A 75 10.93 -16.65 -3.86
N THR A 76 10.55 -17.84 -3.38
CA THR A 76 10.88 -19.10 -4.06
C THR A 76 10.26 -19.09 -5.47
N ARG A 77 10.94 -19.72 -6.44
CA ARG A 77 10.36 -19.90 -7.79
C ARG A 77 9.09 -20.76 -7.64
N ASN A 78 7.97 -20.35 -8.24
CA ASN A 78 6.66 -21.05 -8.29
C ASN A 78 5.69 -20.85 -7.13
N VAL A 79 5.71 -19.70 -6.44
CA VAL A 79 4.62 -19.33 -5.50
C VAL A 79 3.69 -18.29 -6.12
N GLU A 80 2.41 -18.39 -5.78
CA GLU A 80 1.41 -17.37 -6.09
C GLU A 80 1.73 -16.08 -5.32
N LYS A 81 1.62 -14.93 -5.97
CA LYS A 81 1.93 -13.61 -5.41
C LYS A 81 0.69 -12.75 -5.45
N ARG A 82 0.31 -12.20 -4.30
CA ARG A 82 -0.94 -11.45 -4.15
C ARG A 82 -0.71 -10.21 -3.29
N ILE A 83 -1.32 -9.10 -3.68
CA ILE A 83 -1.47 -7.89 -2.87
C ILE A 83 -2.93 -7.80 -2.48
N LEU A 84 -3.22 -7.87 -1.18
CA LEU A 84 -4.56 -7.64 -0.65
C LEU A 84 -4.65 -6.18 -0.21
N LEU A 85 -5.45 -5.37 -0.92
CA LEU A 85 -5.58 -3.93 -0.70
C LEU A 85 -6.83 -3.64 0.14
N PHE A 86 -6.63 -3.31 1.41
CA PHE A 86 -7.69 -2.84 2.30
C PHE A 86 -7.71 -1.31 2.30
N THR A 87 -8.84 -0.70 1.94
CA THR A 87 -8.96 0.76 1.91
C THR A 87 -10.41 1.20 2.14
N ASN A 88 -10.58 2.31 2.85
CA ASN A 88 -11.85 3.02 2.97
C ASN A 88 -11.88 4.34 2.15
N ASN A 89 -10.96 4.49 1.21
CA ASN A 89 -10.84 5.65 0.33
C ASN A 89 -11.01 5.20 -1.13
N ASP A 90 -12.10 5.62 -1.76
CA ASP A 90 -12.50 5.26 -3.13
C ASP A 90 -12.00 6.26 -4.19
N ASP A 91 -11.73 7.52 -3.81
CA ASP A 91 -10.98 8.51 -4.61
C ASP A 91 -9.61 8.83 -3.99
N PRO A 92 -8.59 7.96 -4.17
CA PRO A 92 -7.26 8.19 -3.63
C PRO A 92 -6.60 9.47 -4.13
N PHE A 93 -7.12 10.15 -5.15
CA PHE A 93 -6.55 11.39 -5.69
C PHE A 93 -7.56 12.55 -5.70
N GLY A 94 -8.63 12.45 -4.91
CA GLY A 94 -9.73 13.43 -4.88
C GLY A 94 -9.29 14.87 -4.63
N ASN A 95 -8.29 15.06 -3.76
CA ASN A 95 -7.81 16.37 -3.30
C ASN A 95 -6.64 16.94 -4.13
N ALA A 96 -6.19 16.25 -5.17
CA ALA A 96 -5.10 16.73 -6.02
C ALA A 96 -5.62 17.72 -7.08
N ASP A 97 -4.77 18.66 -7.49
CA ASP A 97 -5.03 19.53 -8.65
C ASP A 97 -5.33 18.68 -9.90
N PRO A 98 -6.25 19.08 -10.81
CA PRO A 98 -6.67 18.27 -11.94
C PRO A 98 -5.53 17.72 -12.82
N VAL A 99 -4.47 18.49 -13.05
CA VAL A 99 -3.33 18.06 -13.86
C VAL A 99 -2.54 16.97 -13.12
N ALA A 100 -2.26 17.19 -11.84
CA ALA A 100 -1.59 16.22 -10.98
C ALA A 100 -2.43 14.94 -10.81
N LYS A 101 -3.75 15.08 -10.60
CA LYS A 101 -4.70 13.98 -10.48
C LYS A 101 -4.67 13.07 -11.70
N ALA A 102 -4.66 13.63 -12.91
CA ALA A 102 -4.60 12.86 -14.15
C ALA A 102 -3.30 12.05 -14.26
N ASP A 103 -2.15 12.67 -13.95
CA ASP A 103 -0.85 12.00 -13.99
C ASP A 103 -0.70 10.92 -12.91
N MET A 104 -1.16 11.20 -11.68
CA MET A 104 -1.18 10.26 -10.57
C MET A 104 -2.04 9.04 -10.90
N ARG A 105 -3.25 9.24 -11.44
CA ARG A 105 -4.12 8.14 -11.90
C ARG A 105 -3.44 7.29 -12.95
N ARG A 106 -2.92 7.90 -14.01
CA ARG A 106 -2.23 7.19 -15.09
C ARG A 106 -1.06 6.35 -14.58
N THR A 107 -0.23 6.95 -13.72
CA THR A 107 0.95 6.28 -13.16
C THR A 107 0.56 5.11 -12.27
N THR A 108 -0.41 5.29 -11.37
CA THR A 108 -0.88 4.21 -10.48
C THR A 108 -1.50 3.05 -11.27
N ILE A 109 -2.30 3.33 -12.29
CA ILE A 109 -2.87 2.29 -13.18
C ILE A 109 -1.76 1.53 -13.90
N GLN A 110 -0.75 2.23 -14.43
CA GLN A 110 0.38 1.58 -15.09
C GLN A 110 1.13 0.66 -14.13
N ARG A 111 1.35 1.05 -12.86
CA ARG A 111 1.97 0.17 -11.85
C ARG A 111 1.12 -1.05 -11.52
N GLY A 112 -0.20 -0.91 -11.48
CA GLY A 112 -1.10 -2.04 -11.34
C GLY A 112 -0.92 -3.06 -12.47
N LYS A 113 -0.83 -2.58 -13.72
CA LYS A 113 -0.55 -3.42 -14.90
C LYS A 113 0.84 -4.06 -14.83
N ASP A 114 1.87 -3.28 -14.50
CA ASP A 114 3.25 -3.79 -14.35
C ASP A 114 3.31 -4.94 -13.31
N ALA A 115 2.55 -4.83 -12.22
CA ALA A 115 2.46 -5.89 -11.21
C ALA A 115 1.75 -7.14 -11.74
N GLN A 116 0.65 -6.97 -12.47
CA GLN A 116 -0.08 -8.08 -13.12
C GLN A 116 0.79 -8.79 -14.16
N ASP A 117 1.55 -8.05 -14.97
CA ASP A 117 2.50 -8.61 -15.96
C ASP A 117 3.62 -9.44 -15.30
N LEU A 118 3.92 -9.17 -14.02
CA LEU A 118 4.86 -9.94 -13.21
C LEU A 118 4.22 -11.13 -12.47
N GLY A 119 2.94 -11.41 -12.74
CA GLY A 119 2.19 -12.48 -12.10
C GLY A 119 1.78 -12.18 -10.66
N ILE A 120 1.68 -10.90 -10.28
CA ILE A 120 1.18 -10.47 -8.97
C ILE A 120 -0.29 -10.08 -9.12
N SER A 121 -1.20 -10.78 -8.43
CA SER A 121 -2.59 -10.34 -8.36
C SER A 121 -2.75 -9.18 -7.37
N ILE A 122 -3.71 -8.29 -7.64
CA ILE A 122 -4.11 -7.23 -6.73
C ILE A 122 -5.60 -7.40 -6.47
N GLU A 123 -5.98 -7.56 -5.21
CA GLU A 123 -7.36 -7.77 -4.80
C GLU A 123 -7.80 -6.65 -3.86
N LEU A 124 -8.88 -5.97 -4.23
CA LEU A 124 -9.44 -4.89 -3.44
C LEU A 124 -10.41 -5.45 -2.39
N PHE A 125 -10.22 -5.03 -1.14
CA PHE A 125 -11.15 -5.20 -0.03
C PHE A 125 -11.64 -3.80 0.39
N PRO A 126 -12.71 -3.30 -0.26
CA PRO A 126 -13.23 -1.97 0.01
C PRO A 126 -13.96 -1.93 1.36
N LEU A 127 -13.69 -0.90 2.15
CA LEU A 127 -14.28 -0.68 3.48
C LEU A 127 -15.18 0.56 3.42
N SER A 128 -16.50 0.37 3.50
CA SER A 128 -17.44 1.50 3.55
C SER A 128 -17.32 2.26 4.88
N ARG A 129 -17.55 3.58 4.84
CA ARG A 129 -17.58 4.42 6.05
C ARG A 129 -19.03 4.52 6.56
N PRO A 130 -19.25 4.82 7.84
CA PRO A 130 -20.62 5.03 8.34
C PRO A 130 -21.35 6.11 7.54
N GLY A 131 -22.44 5.73 6.85
CA GLY A 131 -23.24 6.64 6.03
C GLY A 131 -22.72 6.89 4.60
N GLU A 132 -21.65 6.22 4.17
CA GLU A 132 -21.06 6.38 2.83
C GLU A 132 -20.66 5.01 2.26
N GLU A 133 -21.25 4.63 1.12
CA GLU A 133 -20.88 3.41 0.40
C GLU A 133 -19.62 3.63 -0.43
N PHE A 134 -18.68 2.68 -0.36
CA PHE A 134 -17.47 2.71 -1.17
C PHE A 134 -17.80 2.56 -2.67
N ASN A 135 -17.42 3.53 -3.50
CA ASN A 135 -17.70 3.48 -4.94
C ASN A 135 -16.45 3.07 -5.76
N VAL A 136 -16.37 1.78 -6.09
CA VAL A 136 -15.26 1.22 -6.87
C VAL A 136 -15.06 1.89 -8.24
N SER A 137 -16.13 2.40 -8.84
CA SER A 137 -16.11 2.97 -10.20
C SER A 137 -15.32 4.27 -10.29
N ILE A 138 -15.05 4.94 -9.16
CA ILE A 138 -14.30 6.19 -9.14
C ILE A 138 -12.83 5.96 -9.54
N PHE A 139 -12.24 4.85 -9.11
CA PHE A 139 -10.81 4.60 -9.35
C PHE A 139 -10.42 3.12 -9.52
N TYR A 140 -11.05 2.20 -8.79
CA TYR A 140 -10.57 0.81 -8.65
C TYR A 140 -11.24 -0.22 -9.58
N ALA A 141 -12.01 0.25 -10.57
CA ALA A 141 -12.68 -0.60 -11.56
C ALA A 141 -11.72 -1.09 -12.68
#